data_AF-A0A8H4F0K4-F1
#
_entry.id   AF-A0A8H4F0K4-F1
#
_cell.length_a   1.000
_cell.length_b   1.000
_cell.length_c   1.000
_cell.angle_alpha   90.00
_cell.angle_beta   90.00
_cell.angle_gamma   90.00
#
_symmetry.space_group_name_H-M   'P 1'
#
loop_
_entity.id
_entity.type
_entity.pdbx_description
1 polymer ?
#
loop_
_entity_poly.entity_id
_entity_poly.type
_entity_poly.pdbx_seq_one_letter_code
_entity_poly.pdbx_strand_id
1 'polypeptide(L)'
;MPNASLLNLPYELVLHISQYLEFADVWYLGTCSHACRTLSSQLLQSLYQIDLIKPRIINPFGQSIHAAVAYLTRHGNTGCADQQQHIIQSVANHLAIGIYDRMPSQSGRAFSLDFLLNKSLAILLEHCLFDSTLHAFMKSQETHVLSQQFDRIISSIRAQHDQQLPLEQQRYTGVLMVDFLAALHDTLVAILEEEDMVNNIYHHLLIQHLQQQLRVIKSRYQSHHSDQSSYSNQQAPRKDAPPTQDFKLYIKLICCLAQTNLISSNDMDSLAYHHINHFFLTRPSNVSFSRDAGLRIYIREHNAHLSIVNTVTLDKRPAYHYQWRLWLEETQLRLGVLLDLLRAMIQKNCSSQGGAAPDFVHITAMLQDTVSALTLSETVHQNEYEIPLLND
;
A
#
# COMPACT_ATOMS: atom_id res chain seq x y z
N MET A 1 -24.34 -26.41 34.62
CA MET A 1 -24.25 -25.59 33.39
C MET A 1 -22.94 -25.97 32.71
N PRO A 2 -22.94 -26.57 31.51
CA PRO A 2 -21.69 -26.72 30.77
C PRO A 2 -21.13 -25.32 30.53
N ASN A 3 -19.89 -25.07 30.95
CA ASN A 3 -19.25 -23.77 30.82
C ASN A 3 -19.15 -23.41 29.33
N ALA A 4 -20.03 -22.52 28.86
CA ALA A 4 -19.92 -21.95 27.54
C ALA A 4 -18.60 -21.18 27.49
N SER A 5 -17.66 -21.68 26.70
CA SER A 5 -16.32 -21.12 26.53
C SER A 5 -16.06 -20.98 25.04
N LEU A 6 -15.40 -19.89 24.65
CA LEU A 6 -14.92 -19.68 23.27
C LEU A 6 -14.08 -20.87 22.79
N LEU A 7 -13.33 -21.50 23.70
CA LEU A 7 -12.47 -22.65 23.42
C LEU A 7 -13.25 -23.94 23.09
N ASN A 8 -14.55 -23.97 23.39
CA ASN A 8 -15.42 -25.11 23.11
C ASN A 8 -16.14 -24.98 21.76
N LEU A 9 -15.96 -23.86 21.04
CA LEU A 9 -16.49 -23.68 19.70
C LEU A 9 -15.61 -24.39 18.66
N PRO A 10 -16.21 -24.94 17.58
CA PRO A 10 -15.47 -25.34 16.39
C PRO A 10 -14.54 -24.23 15.89
N TYR A 11 -13.34 -24.60 15.47
CA TYR A 11 -12.31 -23.65 15.05
C TYR A 11 -12.79 -22.76 13.91
N GLU A 12 -13.60 -23.28 12.99
CA GLU A 12 -14.16 -22.55 11.85
C GLU A 12 -15.07 -21.39 12.30
N LEU A 13 -15.83 -21.60 13.39
CA LEU A 13 -16.66 -20.52 13.97
C LEU A 13 -15.78 -19.48 14.66
N VAL A 14 -14.73 -19.93 15.37
CA VAL A 14 -13.78 -19.00 16.00
C VAL A 14 -13.03 -18.20 14.94
N LEU A 15 -12.67 -18.82 13.82
CA LEU A 15 -12.04 -18.16 12.68
C LEU A 15 -12.97 -17.10 12.08
N HIS A 16 -14.25 -17.42 11.88
CA HIS A 16 -15.23 -16.43 11.44
C HIS A 16 -15.42 -15.27 12.43
N ILE A 17 -15.46 -15.54 13.74
CA ILE A 17 -15.52 -14.48 14.77
C ILE A 17 -14.25 -13.61 14.70
N SER A 18 -13.09 -14.23 14.52
CA SER A 18 -11.81 -13.53 14.50
C SER A 18 -11.60 -12.62 13.29
N GLN A 19 -12.36 -12.81 12.20
CA GLN A 19 -12.37 -11.88 11.06
C GLN A 19 -12.90 -10.49 11.43
N TYR A 20 -13.63 -10.37 12.55
CA TYR A 20 -14.12 -9.10 13.10
C TYR A 20 -13.23 -8.53 14.20
N LEU A 21 -12.10 -9.19 14.51
CA LEU A 21 -11.16 -8.75 15.52
C LEU A 21 -9.96 -8.07 14.87
N GLU A 22 -9.42 -7.04 15.54
CA GLU A 22 -8.16 -6.45 15.12
C GLU A 22 -6.97 -7.36 15.48
N PHE A 23 -5.84 -7.12 14.83
CA PHE A 23 -4.59 -7.84 15.14
C PHE A 23 -4.26 -7.76 16.64
N ALA A 24 -4.45 -6.59 17.26
CA ALA A 24 -4.24 -6.41 18.69
C ALA A 24 -5.17 -7.30 19.53
N ASP A 25 -6.45 -7.41 19.19
CA ASP A 25 -7.40 -8.22 19.95
C ASP A 25 -7.00 -9.70 19.92
N VAL A 26 -6.62 -10.21 18.74
CA VAL A 26 -6.11 -11.58 18.57
C VAL A 26 -4.81 -11.78 19.33
N TRP A 27 -3.91 -10.78 19.33
CA TRP A 27 -2.66 -10.82 20.09
C TRP A 27 -2.90 -10.87 21.60
N TYR A 28 -3.72 -9.98 22.15
CA TYR A 28 -4.02 -9.90 23.57
C TYR A 28 -4.81 -11.11 24.07
N LEU A 29 -5.63 -11.75 23.23
CA LEU A 29 -6.26 -13.03 23.55
C LEU A 29 -5.20 -14.07 23.98
N GLY A 30 -4.05 -14.09 23.31
CA GLY A 30 -2.94 -14.98 23.63
C GLY A 30 -2.26 -14.73 24.98
N THR A 31 -2.55 -13.59 25.62
CA THR A 31 -2.03 -13.23 26.95
C THR A 31 -2.96 -13.67 28.09
N CYS A 32 -4.23 -13.97 27.81
CA CYS A 32 -5.24 -14.24 28.84
C CYS A 32 -5.07 -15.60 29.55
N SER A 33 -4.67 -16.66 28.83
CA SER A 33 -4.46 -18.00 29.40
C SER A 33 -3.58 -18.89 28.51
N HIS A 34 -3.15 -20.05 29.00
CA HIS A 34 -2.40 -21.01 28.19
C HIS A 34 -3.23 -21.53 27.01
N ALA A 35 -4.51 -21.84 27.22
CA ALA A 35 -5.38 -22.33 26.16
C ALA A 35 -5.67 -21.24 25.11
N CYS A 36 -5.87 -19.99 25.56
CA CYS A 36 -6.03 -18.86 24.65
C CYS A 36 -4.75 -18.55 23.86
N ARG A 37 -3.56 -18.83 24.42
CA ARG A 37 -2.29 -18.70 23.68
C ARG A 37 -2.22 -19.65 22.49
N THR A 38 -2.61 -20.91 22.67
CA THR A 38 -2.65 -21.88 21.57
C THR A 38 -3.66 -21.44 20.50
N LEU A 39 -4.86 -21.03 20.92
CA LEU A 39 -5.87 -20.52 19.99
C LEU A 39 -5.40 -19.28 19.23
N SER A 40 -4.85 -18.29 19.95
CA SER A 40 -4.29 -17.06 19.36
C SER A 40 -3.18 -17.38 18.35
N SER A 41 -2.29 -18.33 18.65
CA SER A 41 -1.26 -18.74 17.67
C SER A 41 -1.83 -19.36 16.40
N GLN A 42 -2.89 -20.15 16.50
CA GLN A 42 -3.58 -20.72 15.33
C GLN A 42 -4.28 -19.61 14.52
N LEU A 43 -4.96 -18.70 15.21
CA LEU A 43 -5.62 -17.56 14.58
C LEU A 43 -4.61 -16.66 13.86
N LEU A 44 -3.50 -16.30 14.51
CA LEU A 44 -2.45 -15.48 13.91
C LEU A 44 -1.83 -16.13 12.68
N GLN A 45 -1.62 -17.44 12.70
CA GLN A 45 -1.15 -18.20 11.55
C GLN A 45 -2.18 -18.20 10.41
N SER A 46 -3.47 -18.38 10.72
CA SER A 46 -4.52 -18.48 9.70
C SER A 46 -4.91 -17.13 9.08
N LEU A 47 -4.97 -16.06 9.88
CA LEU A 47 -5.40 -14.73 9.44
C LEU A 47 -4.25 -13.90 8.87
N TYR A 48 -3.08 -13.97 9.51
CA TYR A 48 -1.95 -13.08 9.20
C TYR A 48 -0.73 -13.83 8.69
N GLN A 49 -0.78 -15.16 8.56
CA GLN A 49 0.36 -15.99 8.16
C GLN A 49 1.57 -15.87 9.11
N ILE A 50 1.34 -15.39 10.34
CA ILE A 50 2.38 -15.23 11.34
C ILE A 50 2.57 -16.55 12.07
N ASP A 51 3.66 -17.23 11.79
CA ASP A 51 4.04 -18.45 12.50
C ASP A 51 4.79 -18.10 13.81
N LEU A 52 4.10 -18.31 14.93
CA LEU A 52 4.66 -18.18 16.28
C LEU A 52 4.99 -19.54 16.92
N ILE A 53 5.15 -20.62 16.15
CA ILE A 53 5.49 -21.94 16.72
C ILE A 53 6.80 -21.82 17.53
N LYS A 54 6.70 -22.09 18.83
CA LYS A 54 7.78 -21.94 19.84
C LYS A 54 8.43 -20.55 19.84
N PRO A 55 7.68 -19.49 20.24
CA PRO A 55 8.10 -18.10 20.10
C PRO A 55 9.42 -17.81 20.83
N ARG A 56 9.58 -18.42 22.01
CA ARG A 56 10.75 -18.23 22.89
C ARG A 56 12.02 -18.89 22.40
N ILE A 57 11.93 -19.85 21.47
CA ILE A 57 13.06 -20.68 21.05
C ILE A 57 13.51 -20.32 19.63
N ILE A 58 12.57 -20.03 18.72
CA ILE A 58 12.87 -19.91 17.29
C ILE A 58 12.98 -18.44 16.85
N ASN A 59 12.14 -17.54 17.38
CA ASN A 59 12.13 -16.14 16.93
C ASN A 59 11.67 -15.14 18.02
N PRO A 60 12.40 -15.03 19.15
CA PRO A 60 11.99 -14.15 20.25
C PRO A 60 11.99 -12.67 19.84
N PHE A 61 12.87 -12.25 18.92
CA PHE A 61 12.93 -10.87 18.46
C PHE A 61 11.73 -10.50 17.56
N GLY A 62 11.34 -11.37 16.63
CA GLY A 62 10.13 -11.16 15.83
C GLY A 62 8.87 -11.04 16.70
N GLN A 63 8.79 -11.84 17.76
CA GLN A 63 7.69 -11.73 18.72
C GLN A 63 7.65 -10.35 19.41
N SER A 64 8.79 -9.78 19.77
CA SER A 64 8.85 -8.42 20.35
C SER A 64 8.35 -7.35 19.38
N ILE A 65 8.65 -7.48 18.09
CA ILE A 65 8.18 -6.54 17.07
C ILE A 65 6.65 -6.65 16.90
N HIS A 66 6.11 -7.86 16.80
CA HIS A 66 4.66 -8.06 16.77
C HIS A 66 3.96 -7.57 18.05
N ALA A 67 4.60 -7.72 19.22
CA ALA A 67 4.09 -7.17 20.47
C ALA A 67 4.04 -5.64 20.44
N ALA A 68 5.08 -4.99 19.89
CA ALA A 68 5.12 -3.54 19.71
C ALA A 68 3.98 -3.06 18.80
N VAL A 69 3.74 -3.76 17.68
CA VAL A 69 2.60 -3.47 16.79
C VAL A 69 1.27 -3.61 17.51
N ALA A 70 1.05 -4.71 18.24
CA ALA A 70 -0.20 -4.94 18.97
C ALA A 70 -0.45 -3.87 20.05
N TYR A 71 0.62 -3.46 20.75
CA TYR A 71 0.56 -2.41 21.75
C TYR A 71 0.21 -1.05 21.13
N LEU A 72 0.87 -0.67 20.04
CA LEU A 72 0.61 0.58 19.32
C LEU A 72 -0.78 0.63 18.70
N THR A 73 -1.25 -0.48 18.12
CA THR A 73 -2.61 -0.58 17.58
C THR A 73 -3.65 -0.32 18.67
N ARG A 74 -3.46 -0.89 19.87
CA ARG A 74 -4.41 -0.77 20.98
C ARG A 74 -4.33 0.56 21.72
N HIS A 75 -3.14 1.12 21.88
CA HIS A 75 -2.89 2.24 22.78
C HIS A 75 -2.41 3.51 22.07
N GLY A 76 -1.90 3.41 20.85
CA GLY A 76 -1.36 4.55 20.11
C GLY A 76 -2.43 5.49 19.54
N ASN A 77 -3.63 4.98 19.25
CA ASN A 77 -4.72 5.81 18.73
C ASN A 77 -5.47 6.53 19.86
N THR A 78 -4.81 7.53 20.46
CA THR A 78 -5.39 8.38 21.50
C THR A 78 -5.95 9.66 20.90
N GLY A 79 -6.98 10.25 21.53
CA GLY A 79 -7.52 11.54 21.09
C GLY A 79 -6.59 12.76 21.30
N CYS A 80 -5.40 12.54 21.86
CA CYS A 80 -4.42 13.58 22.18
C CYS A 80 -3.11 13.31 21.44
N ALA A 81 -2.70 14.23 20.56
CA ALA A 81 -1.49 14.09 19.75
C ALA A 81 -0.22 13.91 20.59
N ASP A 82 -0.09 14.66 21.69
CA ASP A 82 1.07 14.58 22.58
C ASP A 82 1.20 13.19 23.23
N GLN A 83 0.06 12.63 23.67
CA GLN A 83 0.03 11.30 24.27
C GLN A 83 0.35 10.22 23.24
N GLN A 84 -0.17 10.35 22.02
CA GLN A 84 0.18 9.47 20.90
C GLN A 84 1.68 9.49 20.63
N GLN A 85 2.29 10.67 20.52
CA GLN A 85 3.73 10.82 20.28
C GLN A 85 4.56 10.22 21.42
N HIS A 86 4.16 10.42 22.68
CA HIS A 86 4.82 9.80 23.83
C HIS A 86 4.77 8.27 23.79
N ILE A 87 3.62 7.69 23.41
CA ILE A 87 3.45 6.24 23.29
C ILE A 87 4.34 5.70 22.17
N ILE A 88 4.32 6.35 21.00
CA ILE A 88 5.15 5.98 19.85
C ILE A 88 6.63 6.01 20.23
N GLN A 89 7.10 7.11 20.83
CA GLN A 89 8.49 7.26 21.26
C GLN A 89 8.87 6.22 22.33
N SER A 90 7.97 5.92 23.27
CA SER A 90 8.21 4.91 24.30
C SER A 90 8.44 3.53 23.67
N VAL A 91 7.60 3.13 22.70
CA VAL A 91 7.75 1.86 21.99
C VAL A 91 9.01 1.86 21.12
N ALA A 92 9.33 2.98 20.47
CA ALA A 92 10.55 3.14 19.68
C ALA A 92 11.81 2.95 20.53
N ASN A 93 11.86 3.58 21.71
CA ASN A 93 12.94 3.41 22.69
C ASN A 93 13.12 1.95 23.09
N HIS A 94 12.04 1.24 23.42
CA HIS A 94 12.13 -0.16 23.83
C HIS A 94 12.63 -1.07 22.71
N LEU A 95 12.18 -0.86 21.47
CA LEU A 95 12.65 -1.65 20.34
C LEU A 95 14.10 -1.31 19.99
N ALA A 96 14.49 -0.03 20.00
CA ALA A 96 15.84 0.41 19.73
C ALA A 96 16.85 -0.14 20.75
N ILE A 97 16.51 -0.12 22.06
CA ILE A 97 17.30 -0.78 23.10
C ILE A 97 17.37 -2.28 22.85
N GLY A 98 16.25 -2.91 22.47
CA GLY A 98 16.21 -4.32 22.11
C GLY A 98 17.11 -4.68 20.93
N ILE A 99 17.26 -3.80 19.95
CA ILE A 99 18.20 -3.95 18.83
C ILE A 99 19.63 -3.77 19.35
N TYR A 100 19.90 -2.68 20.07
CA TYR A 100 21.20 -2.34 20.62
C TYR A 100 21.80 -3.46 21.49
N ASP A 101 21.01 -4.00 22.44
CA ASP A 101 21.43 -5.08 23.35
C ASP A 101 21.78 -6.39 22.62
N ARG A 102 21.32 -6.56 21.38
CA ARG A 102 21.58 -7.74 20.55
C ARG A 102 22.74 -7.53 19.57
N MET A 103 23.33 -6.34 19.54
CA MET A 103 24.47 -6.04 18.68
C MET A 103 25.80 -6.40 19.38
N PRO A 104 26.80 -6.92 18.64
CA PRO A 104 28.13 -7.16 19.18
C PRO A 104 28.85 -5.84 19.48
N SER A 105 29.73 -5.81 20.48
CA SER A 105 30.39 -4.57 20.92
C SER A 105 31.47 -4.04 19.97
N GLN A 106 31.98 -4.83 19.03
CA GLN A 106 33.13 -4.44 18.20
C GLN A 106 32.98 -4.87 16.73
N SER A 107 33.19 -6.15 16.40
CA SER A 107 33.11 -6.63 15.01
C SER A 107 31.69 -7.07 14.64
N GLY A 108 31.26 -6.76 13.41
CA GLY A 108 29.97 -7.21 12.89
C GLY A 108 28.74 -6.40 13.33
N ARG A 109 28.94 -5.19 13.88
CA ARG A 109 27.82 -4.27 14.24
C ARG A 109 26.93 -3.96 13.06
N ALA A 110 27.51 -3.50 11.94
CA ALA A 110 26.77 -3.22 10.72
C ALA A 110 25.96 -4.44 10.22
N PHE A 111 26.56 -5.63 10.20
CA PHE A 111 25.87 -6.86 9.80
C PHE A 111 24.73 -7.24 10.74
N SER A 112 24.94 -7.09 12.05
CA SER A 112 23.93 -7.41 13.06
C SER A 112 22.77 -6.41 13.00
N LEU A 113 23.08 -5.13 12.79
CA LEU A 113 22.10 -4.08 12.60
C LEU A 113 21.28 -4.34 11.33
N ASP A 114 21.95 -4.65 10.21
CA ASP A 114 21.31 -5.03 8.96
C ASP A 114 20.33 -6.19 9.17
N PHE A 115 20.77 -7.29 9.80
CA PHE A 115 19.91 -8.44 10.08
C PHE A 115 18.70 -8.09 10.96
N LEU A 116 18.91 -7.35 12.05
CA LEU A 116 17.85 -6.98 12.99
C LEU A 116 16.87 -5.97 12.38
N LEU A 117 17.37 -4.97 11.64
CA LEU A 117 16.54 -4.00 10.92
C LEU A 117 15.79 -4.65 9.77
N ASN A 118 16.42 -5.55 9.02
CA ASN A 118 15.77 -6.25 7.93
C ASN A 118 14.54 -7.00 8.44
N LYS A 119 14.68 -7.68 9.59
CA LYS A 119 13.58 -8.38 10.24
C LYS A 119 12.51 -7.45 10.82
N SER A 120 12.92 -6.31 11.38
CA SER A 120 12.02 -5.29 11.93
C SER A 120 11.18 -4.65 10.84
N LEU A 121 11.83 -4.15 9.78
CA LEU A 121 11.18 -3.52 8.63
C LEU A 121 10.27 -4.48 7.88
N ALA A 122 10.68 -5.74 7.70
CA ALA A 122 9.84 -6.76 7.08
C ALA A 122 8.49 -6.89 7.80
N ILE A 123 8.53 -7.05 9.14
CA ILE A 123 7.32 -7.19 9.94
C ILE A 123 6.50 -5.89 9.95
N LEU A 124 7.14 -4.74 10.19
CA LEU A 124 6.42 -3.46 10.32
C LEU A 124 5.75 -3.03 9.02
N LEU A 125 6.43 -3.16 7.89
CA LEU A 125 5.86 -2.83 6.58
C LEU A 125 4.74 -3.79 6.17
N GLU A 126 4.84 -5.07 6.55
CA GLU A 126 3.77 -6.04 6.34
C GLU A 126 2.50 -5.64 7.11
N HIS A 127 2.65 -5.22 8.37
CA HIS A 127 1.54 -4.69 9.18
C HIS A 127 0.95 -3.39 8.60
N CYS A 128 1.76 -2.51 8.03
CA CYS A 128 1.24 -1.33 7.31
C CYS A 128 0.33 -1.73 6.14
N LEU A 129 0.69 -2.78 5.39
CA LEU A 129 -0.05 -3.21 4.20
C LEU A 129 -1.32 -4.01 4.54
N PHE A 130 -1.42 -4.61 5.73
CA PHE A 130 -2.65 -5.24 6.20
C PHE A 130 -3.72 -4.25 6.67
N ASP A 131 -3.37 -2.97 6.85
CA ASP A 131 -4.29 -1.99 7.40
C ASP A 131 -5.00 -1.14 6.33
N SER A 132 -6.32 -1.33 6.25
CA SER A 132 -7.21 -0.54 5.40
C SER A 132 -7.29 0.95 5.79
N THR A 133 -6.85 1.35 6.99
CA THR A 133 -7.02 2.73 7.49
C THR A 133 -6.02 3.73 6.91
N LEU A 134 -4.95 3.26 6.24
CA LEU A 134 -4.17 4.10 5.32
C LEU A 134 -5.07 4.78 4.28
N HIS A 135 -6.23 4.19 3.94
CA HIS A 135 -7.19 4.83 3.05
C HIS A 135 -7.82 6.11 3.63
N ALA A 136 -7.98 6.22 4.95
CA ALA A 136 -8.70 7.29 5.63
C ALA A 136 -7.90 8.60 5.72
N PHE A 137 -6.59 8.52 5.96
CA PHE A 137 -5.72 9.69 6.17
C PHE A 137 -5.72 10.67 4.98
N MET A 138 -5.79 10.15 3.74
CA MET A 138 -5.87 11.04 2.55
C MET A 138 -7.26 11.68 2.39
N LYS A 139 -8.34 11.03 2.84
CA LYS A 139 -9.71 11.59 2.78
C LYS A 139 -9.98 12.62 3.88
N SER A 140 -9.40 12.46 5.06
CA SER A 140 -9.57 13.40 6.18
C SER A 140 -8.79 14.71 5.98
N GLN A 141 -7.69 14.69 5.22
CA GLN A 141 -7.00 15.93 4.83
C GLN A 141 -7.65 16.64 3.62
N GLU A 142 -8.36 15.92 2.73
CA GLU A 142 -9.17 16.52 1.64
C GLU A 142 -10.24 17.48 2.18
N THR A 143 -10.76 17.22 3.37
CA THR A 143 -11.82 18.02 4.00
C THR A 143 -11.31 19.21 4.80
N HIS A 144 -10.01 19.38 5.06
CA HIS A 144 -9.54 20.46 5.92
C HIS A 144 -8.90 21.65 5.18
N VAL A 145 -8.46 21.46 3.93
CA VAL A 145 -7.74 22.51 3.16
C VAL A 145 -8.59 23.14 2.04
N LEU A 146 -9.59 22.43 1.50
CA LEU A 146 -10.46 22.92 0.41
C LEU A 146 -11.91 23.25 0.84
N SER A 147 -12.25 22.97 2.09
CA SER A 147 -13.63 22.89 2.59
C SER A 147 -14.39 24.22 2.72
N GLN A 148 -13.73 25.36 2.97
CA GLN A 148 -14.52 26.53 3.37
C GLN A 148 -15.30 27.22 2.23
N GLN A 149 -14.97 26.97 0.95
CA GLN A 149 -15.66 27.61 -0.18
C GLN A 149 -16.36 26.64 -1.13
N PHE A 150 -15.84 25.43 -1.36
CA PHE A 150 -16.45 24.46 -2.26
C PHE A 150 -17.53 23.58 -1.60
N ASP A 151 -17.52 23.42 -0.27
CA ASP A 151 -18.47 22.54 0.41
C ASP A 151 -19.90 23.03 0.34
N ARG A 152 -20.18 24.34 0.19
CA ARG A 152 -21.57 24.81 0.04
C ARG A 152 -22.23 24.37 -1.27
N ILE A 153 -21.44 24.14 -2.32
CA ILE A 153 -21.93 23.75 -3.64
C ILE A 153 -21.99 22.22 -3.77
N ILE A 154 -21.06 21.49 -3.12
CA ILE A 154 -21.05 20.02 -3.15
C ILE A 154 -21.95 19.40 -2.07
N SER A 155 -22.13 20.04 -0.91
CA SER A 155 -23.05 19.55 0.14
C SER A 155 -24.52 19.56 -0.30
N SER A 156 -24.93 20.50 -1.16
CA SER A 156 -26.27 20.51 -1.74
C SER A 156 -26.51 19.36 -2.74
N ILE A 157 -25.43 18.81 -3.32
CA ILE A 157 -25.48 17.67 -4.26
C ILE A 157 -25.33 16.32 -3.50
N ARG A 158 -24.51 16.25 -2.44
CA ARG A 158 -24.31 15.02 -1.63
C ARG A 158 -25.41 14.76 -0.59
N ALA A 159 -26.18 15.76 -0.18
CA ALA A 159 -27.29 15.57 0.77
C ALA A 159 -28.41 14.64 0.26
N GLN A 160 -28.38 14.24 -1.01
CA GLN A 160 -29.33 13.26 -1.58
C GLN A 160 -28.76 11.84 -1.76
N HIS A 161 -27.50 11.55 -1.38
CA HIS A 161 -26.91 10.22 -1.63
C HIS A 161 -26.19 9.52 -0.47
N ASP A 162 -25.83 10.20 0.62
CA ASP A 162 -25.06 9.58 1.71
C ASP A 162 -25.84 9.45 3.04
N GLN A 163 -27.04 8.86 2.99
CA GLN A 163 -27.60 8.21 4.18
C GLN A 163 -27.16 6.74 4.19
N GLN A 164 -25.99 6.48 4.81
CA GLN A 164 -25.62 5.26 5.55
C GLN A 164 -24.10 5.05 5.50
N LEU A 165 -23.37 5.60 6.46
CA LEU A 165 -22.39 4.84 7.25
C LEU A 165 -22.00 5.70 8.47
N PRO A 166 -22.09 5.19 9.72
CA PRO A 166 -21.78 6.00 10.89
C PRO A 166 -20.29 6.35 10.93
N LEU A 167 -19.97 7.54 11.45
CA LEU A 167 -18.63 7.91 11.93
C LEU A 167 -18.21 6.94 13.06
N GLU A 168 -17.66 5.78 12.71
CA GLU A 168 -16.82 5.03 13.63
C GLU A 168 -15.44 5.68 13.62
N GLN A 169 -14.86 5.89 14.81
CA GLN A 169 -13.51 6.41 15.02
C GLN A 169 -12.52 5.67 14.10
N GLN A 170 -12.16 6.27 12.97
CA GLN A 170 -11.21 5.69 12.03
C GLN A 170 -9.86 5.57 12.74
N ARG A 171 -9.49 4.35 13.11
CA ARG A 171 -8.26 4.06 13.85
C ARG A 171 -7.10 4.01 12.86
N TYR A 172 -6.19 4.98 12.89
CA TYR A 172 -5.14 5.14 11.87
C TYR A 172 -3.90 4.26 12.11
N THR A 173 -4.05 2.94 12.22
CA THR A 173 -2.95 2.04 12.62
C THR A 173 -1.76 2.10 11.64
N GLY A 174 -1.99 2.21 10.33
CA GLY A 174 -0.91 2.34 9.34
C GLY A 174 -0.13 3.65 9.43
N VAL A 175 -0.80 4.76 9.80
CA VAL A 175 -0.12 6.05 10.05
C VAL A 175 0.73 5.94 11.32
N LEU A 176 0.16 5.35 12.39
CA LEU A 176 0.90 5.09 13.63
C LEU A 176 2.15 4.24 13.40
N MET A 177 2.10 3.27 12.49
CA MET A 177 3.26 2.45 12.12
C MET A 177 4.33 3.26 11.37
N VAL A 178 3.93 4.17 10.48
CA VAL A 178 4.88 5.05 9.77
C VAL A 178 5.54 6.05 10.73
N ASP A 179 4.78 6.64 11.65
CA ASP A 179 5.32 7.51 12.70
C ASP A 179 6.26 6.72 13.62
N PHE A 180 5.92 5.47 13.92
CA PHE A 180 6.78 4.58 14.69
C PHE A 180 8.08 4.22 13.96
N LEU A 181 8.04 3.97 12.65
CA LEU A 181 9.24 3.76 11.84
C LEU A 181 10.17 4.98 11.89
N ALA A 182 9.61 6.19 11.81
CA ALA A 182 10.36 7.43 11.89
C ALA A 182 10.99 7.61 13.29
N ALA A 183 10.20 7.45 14.35
CA ALA A 183 10.70 7.53 15.72
C ALA A 183 11.79 6.45 16.00
N LEU A 184 11.62 5.24 15.47
CA LEU A 184 12.62 4.17 15.60
C LEU A 184 13.94 4.53 14.92
N HIS A 185 13.88 5.09 13.70
CA HIS A 185 15.06 5.56 12.98
C HIS A 185 15.83 6.59 13.81
N ASP A 186 15.16 7.64 14.26
CA ASP A 186 15.78 8.73 15.01
C ASP A 186 16.37 8.25 16.34
N THR A 187 15.69 7.32 17.00
CA THR A 187 16.16 6.70 18.25
C THR A 187 17.41 5.84 18.01
N LEU A 188 17.48 5.09 16.91
CA LEU A 188 18.65 4.28 16.58
C LEU A 188 19.86 5.15 16.24
N VAL A 189 19.67 6.24 15.50
CA VAL A 189 20.71 7.24 15.24
C VAL A 189 21.24 7.81 16.56
N ALA A 190 20.34 8.16 17.48
CA ALA A 190 20.71 8.71 18.78
C ALA A 190 21.46 7.71 19.69
N ILE A 191 21.06 6.43 19.70
CA ILE A 191 21.67 5.41 20.59
C ILE A 191 23.00 4.89 20.04
N LEU A 192 23.13 4.73 18.72
CA LEU A 192 24.31 4.09 18.13
C LEU A 192 25.48 5.06 17.90
N GLU A 193 25.23 6.37 17.95
CA GLU A 193 26.21 7.46 17.72
C GLU A 193 26.95 7.35 16.36
N GLU A 194 26.44 6.51 15.45
CA GLU A 194 26.98 6.22 14.11
C GLU A 194 25.91 6.54 13.05
N GLU A 195 25.58 7.82 12.92
CA GLU A 195 24.49 8.33 12.07
C GLU A 195 24.60 7.82 10.62
N ASP A 196 25.76 7.95 9.98
CA ASP A 196 25.95 7.50 8.59
C ASP A 196 25.69 6.01 8.42
N MET A 197 26.10 5.17 9.36
CA MET A 197 25.88 3.73 9.27
C MET A 197 24.39 3.40 9.38
N VAL A 198 23.71 3.97 10.38
CA VAL A 198 22.29 3.73 10.63
C VAL A 198 21.46 4.22 9.45
N ASN A 199 21.70 5.45 8.99
CA ASN A 199 20.99 6.05 7.86
C ASN A 199 21.14 5.17 6.61
N ASN A 200 22.36 4.76 6.26
CA ASN A 200 22.61 3.95 5.08
C ASN A 200 21.93 2.58 5.14
N ILE A 201 22.06 1.86 6.26
CA ILE A 201 21.47 0.51 6.41
C ILE A 201 19.95 0.60 6.45
N TYR A 202 19.40 1.50 7.27
CA TYR A 202 17.95 1.66 7.41
C TYR A 202 17.31 2.06 6.09
N HIS A 203 17.88 3.06 5.40
CA HIS A 203 17.38 3.53 4.12
C HIS A 203 17.46 2.44 3.03
N HIS A 204 18.61 1.76 2.92
CA HIS A 204 18.80 0.67 1.95
C HIS A 204 17.74 -0.43 2.13
N LEU A 205 17.56 -0.90 3.36
CA LEU A 205 16.59 -1.96 3.68
C LEU A 205 15.15 -1.50 3.46
N LEU A 206 14.80 -0.26 3.83
CA LEU A 206 13.48 0.29 3.60
C LEU A 206 13.14 0.30 2.10
N ILE A 207 14.02 0.84 1.26
CA ILE A 207 13.82 0.86 -0.20
C ILE A 207 13.75 -0.56 -0.77
N GLN A 208 14.63 -1.46 -0.32
CA GLN A 208 14.61 -2.86 -0.76
C GLN A 208 13.27 -3.55 -0.46
N HIS A 209 12.74 -3.36 0.76
CA HIS A 209 11.44 -3.92 1.14
C HIS A 209 10.30 -3.32 0.34
N LEU A 210 10.26 -1.99 0.13
CA LEU A 210 9.25 -1.34 -0.69
C LEU A 210 9.26 -1.88 -2.12
N GLN A 211 10.44 -2.00 -2.73
CA GLN A 211 10.58 -2.58 -4.07
C GLN A 211 10.11 -4.04 -4.13
N GLN A 212 10.45 -4.84 -3.12
CA GLN A 212 10.01 -6.24 -3.06
C GLN A 212 8.49 -6.36 -2.93
N GLN A 213 7.86 -5.52 -2.10
CA GLN A 213 6.40 -5.49 -1.97
C GLN A 213 5.73 -5.10 -3.29
N LEU A 214 6.24 -4.07 -3.98
CA LEU A 214 5.71 -3.68 -5.28
C LEU A 214 5.85 -4.79 -6.33
N ARG A 215 6.93 -5.57 -6.31
CA ARG A 215 7.07 -6.75 -7.20
C ARG A 215 6.00 -7.80 -6.93
N VAL A 216 5.70 -8.08 -5.67
CA VAL A 216 4.64 -9.03 -5.28
C VAL A 216 3.27 -8.51 -5.72
N ILE A 217 2.95 -7.26 -5.43
CA ILE A 217 1.69 -6.62 -5.85
C ILE A 217 1.57 -6.63 -7.37
N LYS A 218 2.63 -6.25 -8.09
CA LYS A 218 2.69 -6.29 -9.56
C LYS A 218 2.47 -7.70 -10.10
N SER A 219 3.11 -8.72 -9.52
CA SER A 219 2.93 -10.10 -9.94
C SER A 219 1.49 -10.58 -9.77
N ARG A 220 0.83 -10.24 -8.64
CA ARG A 220 -0.60 -10.53 -8.41
C ARG A 220 -1.49 -9.79 -9.40
N TYR A 221 -1.22 -8.51 -9.64
CA TYR A 221 -1.92 -7.68 -10.61
C TYR A 221 -1.83 -8.27 -12.02
N GLN A 222 -0.62 -8.57 -12.49
CA GLN A 222 -0.39 -9.18 -13.80
C GLN A 222 -1.01 -10.58 -13.90
N SER A 223 -0.97 -11.37 -12.84
CA SER A 223 -1.61 -12.70 -12.81
C SER A 223 -3.13 -12.58 -12.88
N HIS A 224 -3.73 -11.58 -12.23
CA HIS A 224 -5.16 -11.31 -12.30
C HIS A 224 -5.60 -11.00 -13.74
N HIS A 225 -4.83 -10.16 -14.44
CA HIS A 225 -5.12 -9.73 -15.81
C HIS A 225 -4.52 -10.64 -16.91
N SER A 226 -3.83 -11.73 -16.54
CA SER A 226 -3.31 -12.72 -17.49
C SER A 226 -3.98 -14.10 -17.37
N ASP A 227 -4.87 -14.30 -16.39
CA ASP A 227 -5.64 -15.54 -16.22
C ASP A 227 -6.70 -15.66 -17.33
N GLN A 228 -6.26 -16.28 -18.42
CA GLN A 228 -6.89 -16.36 -19.74
C GLN A 228 -8.17 -17.18 -19.83
N SER A 229 -8.52 -17.89 -18.74
CA SER A 229 -9.65 -18.84 -18.69
C SER A 229 -11.03 -18.18 -18.53
N SER A 230 -11.08 -16.89 -18.18
CA SER A 230 -12.32 -16.20 -17.79
C SER A 230 -12.76 -15.06 -18.72
N TYR A 231 -12.05 -14.83 -19.83
CA TYR A 231 -12.39 -13.75 -20.76
C TYR A 231 -13.61 -14.11 -21.60
N SER A 232 -14.73 -13.42 -21.37
CA SER A 232 -15.65 -13.13 -22.46
C SER A 232 -15.15 -11.88 -23.19
N ASN A 233 -15.45 -11.71 -24.48
CA ASN A 233 -15.04 -10.55 -25.30
C ASN A 233 -15.37 -9.17 -24.65
N GLN A 234 -16.21 -9.11 -23.62
CA GLN A 234 -16.74 -7.89 -23.01
C GLN A 234 -16.53 -7.77 -21.49
N GLN A 235 -16.14 -8.84 -20.77
CA GLN A 235 -16.09 -8.80 -19.30
C GLN A 235 -14.68 -9.08 -18.76
N ALA A 236 -14.31 -8.29 -17.75
CA ALA A 236 -13.13 -8.51 -16.93
C ALA A 236 -13.22 -9.86 -16.17
N PRO A 237 -12.09 -10.41 -15.71
CA PRO A 237 -12.08 -11.61 -14.87
C PRO A 237 -12.95 -11.38 -13.63
N ARG A 238 -13.88 -12.30 -13.34
CA ARG A 238 -14.62 -12.30 -12.07
C ARG A 238 -13.74 -12.94 -10.99
N LYS A 239 -12.85 -12.16 -10.39
CA LYS A 239 -12.22 -12.50 -9.09
C LYS A 239 -12.77 -11.55 -8.03
N ASP A 240 -12.93 -12.07 -6.81
CA ASP A 240 -13.71 -11.46 -5.73
C ASP A 240 -13.12 -10.15 -5.14
N ALA A 241 -11.96 -9.69 -5.61
CA ALA A 241 -11.34 -8.43 -5.15
C ALA A 241 -10.66 -7.65 -6.29
N PRO A 242 -10.75 -6.30 -6.31
CA PRO A 242 -10.08 -5.48 -7.30
C PRO A 242 -8.55 -5.51 -7.06
N PRO A 243 -7.72 -5.95 -8.02
CA PRO A 243 -6.27 -6.11 -7.83
C PRO A 243 -5.53 -4.77 -7.65
N THR A 244 -6.24 -3.64 -7.82
CA THR A 244 -5.71 -2.29 -7.68
C THR A 244 -5.72 -1.78 -6.24
N GLN A 245 -6.38 -2.47 -5.31
CA GLN A 245 -6.48 -2.04 -3.91
C GLN A 245 -5.12 -2.12 -3.20
N ASP A 246 -4.42 -3.25 -3.32
CA ASP A 246 -3.07 -3.44 -2.75
C ASP A 246 -2.09 -2.38 -3.28
N PHE A 247 -2.18 -2.06 -4.58
CA PHE A 247 -1.34 -1.03 -5.19
C PHE A 247 -1.67 0.37 -4.65
N LYS A 248 -2.96 0.71 -4.50
CA LYS A 248 -3.37 1.98 -3.88
C LYS A 248 -2.87 2.10 -2.44
N LEU A 249 -2.97 1.03 -1.65
CA LEU A 249 -2.44 1.00 -0.28
C LEU A 249 -0.93 1.22 -0.26
N TYR A 250 -0.20 0.55 -1.15
CA TYR A 250 1.24 0.72 -1.31
C TYR A 250 1.64 2.17 -1.66
N ILE A 251 0.94 2.81 -2.59
CA ILE A 251 1.20 4.23 -2.94
C ILE A 251 0.96 5.14 -1.72
N LYS A 252 -0.10 4.90 -0.95
CA LYS A 252 -0.37 5.69 0.26
C LYS A 252 0.72 5.52 1.31
N LEU A 253 1.21 4.30 1.51
CA LEU A 253 2.34 4.04 2.39
C LEU A 253 3.58 4.84 1.95
N ILE A 254 3.93 4.85 0.66
CA ILE A 254 5.04 5.67 0.14
C ILE A 254 4.81 7.14 0.44
N CYS A 255 3.59 7.66 0.18
CA CYS A 255 3.27 9.06 0.46
C CYS A 255 3.46 9.41 1.95
N CYS A 256 3.02 8.54 2.87
CA CYS A 256 3.23 8.74 4.30
C CYS A 256 4.71 8.67 4.69
N LEU A 257 5.47 7.70 4.17
CA LEU A 257 6.92 7.59 4.41
C LEU A 257 7.69 8.82 3.90
N ALA A 258 7.24 9.42 2.80
CA ALA A 258 7.84 10.65 2.27
C ALA A 258 7.65 11.83 3.21
N GLN A 259 6.47 11.94 3.81
CA GLN A 259 6.12 13.00 4.74
C GLN A 259 6.90 12.89 6.06
N THR A 260 7.34 11.70 6.46
CA THR A 260 8.17 11.49 7.66
C THR A 260 9.68 11.57 7.40
N ASN A 261 10.11 12.04 6.22
CA ASN A 261 11.51 12.12 5.80
C ASN A 261 12.27 10.77 5.72
N LEU A 262 11.60 9.62 5.90
CA LEU A 262 12.21 8.31 5.76
C LEU A 262 12.62 7.98 4.32
N ILE A 263 11.97 8.63 3.34
CA ILE A 263 12.37 8.60 1.94
C ILE A 263 12.52 10.02 1.39
N SER A 264 13.52 10.23 0.53
CA SER A 264 13.79 11.50 -0.13
C SER A 264 12.86 11.73 -1.33
N SER A 265 12.82 12.96 -1.84
CA SER A 265 12.12 13.27 -3.11
C SER A 265 12.72 12.49 -4.29
N ASN A 266 14.05 12.30 -4.29
CA ASN A 266 14.75 11.58 -5.34
C ASN A 266 14.38 10.09 -5.33
N ASP A 267 14.18 9.51 -4.14
CA ASP A 267 13.73 8.12 -4.03
C ASP A 267 12.32 7.95 -4.58
N MET A 268 11.43 8.90 -4.29
CA MET A 268 10.07 8.89 -4.85
C MET A 268 10.06 9.03 -6.37
N ASP A 269 10.83 9.98 -6.92
CA ASP A 269 10.91 10.20 -8.37
C ASP A 269 11.54 8.98 -9.08
N SER A 270 12.60 8.41 -8.50
CA SER A 270 13.23 7.17 -8.97
C SER A 270 12.28 5.97 -8.91
N LEU A 271 11.51 5.85 -7.82
CA LEU A 271 10.53 4.77 -7.65
C LEU A 271 9.36 4.93 -8.62
N ALA A 272 8.92 6.16 -8.86
CA ALA A 272 7.90 6.47 -9.86
C ALA A 272 8.36 6.05 -11.25
N TYR A 273 9.56 6.47 -11.64
CA TYR A 273 10.13 6.19 -12.95
C TYR A 273 10.42 4.70 -13.18
N HIS A 274 11.16 4.06 -12.27
CA HIS A 274 11.66 2.71 -12.48
C HIS A 274 10.65 1.61 -12.15
N HIS A 275 9.67 1.88 -11.28
CA HIS A 275 8.78 0.83 -10.81
C HIS A 275 7.29 1.12 -11.06
N ILE A 276 6.80 2.32 -10.72
CA ILE A 276 5.37 2.66 -10.91
C ILE A 276 5.01 2.77 -12.39
N ASN A 277 5.87 3.41 -13.20
CA ASN A 277 5.64 3.50 -14.65
C ASN A 277 5.50 2.12 -15.30
N HIS A 278 6.27 1.15 -14.81
CA HIS A 278 6.29 -0.23 -15.30
C HIS A 278 5.30 -1.15 -14.59
N PHE A 279 4.49 -0.66 -13.66
CA PHE A 279 3.48 -1.46 -12.94
C PHE A 279 2.35 -1.91 -13.87
N PHE A 280 1.84 -0.95 -14.66
CA PHE A 280 0.68 -1.10 -15.53
C PHE A 280 0.97 -1.99 -16.75
N LEU A 281 -0.06 -2.68 -17.24
CA LEU A 281 0.00 -3.50 -18.45
C LEU A 281 -0.13 -2.65 -19.71
N THR A 282 -0.82 -1.52 -19.63
CA THR A 282 -0.96 -0.58 -20.74
C THR A 282 -0.14 0.68 -20.48
N ARG A 283 0.27 1.34 -21.56
CA ARG A 283 0.94 2.63 -21.58
C ARG A 283 -0.02 3.69 -22.12
N PRO A 284 0.16 4.96 -21.73
CA PRO A 284 -0.63 6.06 -22.27
C PRO A 284 -0.69 6.06 -23.80
N SER A 285 0.43 5.75 -24.47
CA SER A 285 0.53 5.70 -25.94
C SER A 285 -0.16 4.52 -26.63
N ASN A 286 -0.65 3.50 -25.92
CA ASN A 286 -1.27 2.32 -26.54
C ASN A 286 -2.63 2.62 -27.19
N VAL A 287 -3.30 3.71 -26.80
CA VAL A 287 -4.61 4.10 -27.33
C VAL A 287 -4.56 5.54 -27.82
N SER A 288 -5.32 5.82 -28.87
CA SER A 288 -5.54 7.17 -29.36
C SER A 288 -6.97 7.40 -29.82
N PHE A 289 -7.35 8.67 -29.90
CA PHE A 289 -8.68 9.12 -30.30
C PHE A 289 -8.58 9.97 -31.56
N SER A 290 -9.35 9.63 -32.59
CA SER A 290 -9.57 10.49 -33.76
C SER A 290 -11.01 10.99 -33.81
N ARG A 291 -11.19 12.14 -34.43
CA ARG A 291 -12.49 12.78 -34.68
C ARG A 291 -12.97 12.62 -36.13
N ASP A 292 -12.14 12.04 -36.99
CA ASP A 292 -12.45 11.89 -38.42
C ASP A 292 -13.65 10.95 -38.60
N ALA A 293 -14.81 11.54 -38.87
CA ALA A 293 -16.13 10.89 -38.98
C ALA A 293 -16.76 10.35 -37.67
N GLY A 294 -16.43 10.92 -36.51
CA GLY A 294 -16.98 10.54 -35.19
C GLY A 294 -15.86 10.30 -34.17
N LEU A 295 -16.20 10.15 -32.88
CA LEU A 295 -15.20 9.74 -31.88
C LEU A 295 -14.82 8.28 -32.17
N ARG A 296 -13.59 8.02 -32.62
CA ARG A 296 -13.08 6.67 -32.89
C ARG A 296 -11.92 6.35 -31.96
N ILE A 297 -11.87 5.10 -31.51
CA ILE A 297 -10.85 4.61 -30.58
C ILE A 297 -9.92 3.66 -31.35
N TYR A 298 -8.63 3.97 -31.32
CA TYR A 298 -7.59 3.20 -32.00
C TYR A 298 -6.65 2.57 -30.99
N ILE A 299 -6.45 1.26 -31.08
CA ILE A 299 -5.40 0.55 -30.35
C ILE A 299 -4.16 0.51 -31.24
N ARG A 300 -3.10 1.21 -30.83
CA ARG A 300 -1.85 1.37 -31.57
C ARG A 300 -0.91 0.19 -31.43
N GLU A 301 -0.89 -0.42 -30.25
CA GLU A 301 0.00 -1.53 -29.94
C GLU A 301 -0.75 -2.56 -29.10
N HIS A 302 -0.77 -3.81 -29.58
CA HIS A 302 -1.40 -4.91 -28.89
C HIS A 302 -0.52 -5.43 -27.75
N ASN A 303 -1.09 -5.58 -26.56
CA ASN A 303 -0.41 -6.25 -25.46
C ASN A 303 -0.66 -7.76 -25.52
N ALA A 304 0.38 -8.55 -25.80
CA ALA A 304 0.32 -10.02 -25.89
C ALA A 304 -0.18 -10.71 -24.60
N HIS A 305 0.02 -10.08 -23.44
CA HIS A 305 -0.50 -10.59 -22.16
C HIS A 305 -2.03 -10.47 -22.05
N LEU A 306 -2.64 -9.56 -22.83
CA LEU A 306 -4.07 -9.32 -22.92
C LEU A 306 -4.66 -10.04 -24.15
N SER A 307 -4.56 -11.36 -24.16
CA SER A 307 -5.11 -12.21 -25.21
C SER A 307 -6.18 -13.15 -24.67
N ILE A 308 -7.21 -13.39 -25.47
CA ILE A 308 -8.24 -14.41 -25.25
C ILE A 308 -7.67 -15.71 -25.79
N VAL A 309 -7.52 -16.71 -24.91
CA VAL A 309 -7.12 -18.05 -25.32
C VAL A 309 -8.36 -18.90 -25.55
N ASN A 310 -8.47 -19.50 -26.72
CA ASN A 310 -9.42 -20.57 -26.93
C ASN A 310 -8.93 -21.81 -26.16
N THR A 311 -9.64 -22.23 -25.11
CA THR A 311 -9.22 -23.37 -24.27
C THR A 311 -9.24 -24.71 -25.02
N VAL A 312 -9.93 -24.79 -26.16
CA VAL A 312 -10.02 -25.99 -27.00
C VAL A 312 -8.95 -26.02 -28.09
N THR A 313 -8.69 -24.89 -28.75
CA THR A 313 -7.71 -24.83 -29.87
C THR A 313 -6.35 -24.27 -29.45
N LEU A 314 -6.22 -23.73 -28.23
CA LEU A 314 -5.07 -22.98 -27.72
C LEU A 314 -4.72 -21.72 -28.53
N ASP A 315 -5.57 -21.32 -29.47
CA ASP A 315 -5.37 -20.10 -30.27
C ASP A 315 -5.51 -18.86 -29.40
N LYS A 316 -4.57 -17.93 -29.57
CA LYS A 316 -4.58 -16.60 -28.93
C LYS A 316 -5.17 -15.57 -29.87
N ARG A 317 -6.17 -14.84 -29.40
CA ARG A 317 -6.71 -13.66 -30.09
C ARG A 317 -6.56 -12.42 -29.24
N PRO A 318 -6.27 -11.25 -29.82
CA PRO A 318 -6.16 -10.00 -29.07
C PRO A 318 -7.50 -9.62 -28.41
N ALA A 319 -7.47 -9.26 -27.13
CA ALA A 319 -8.64 -8.84 -26.37
C ALA A 319 -8.86 -7.31 -26.47
N TYR A 320 -9.03 -6.76 -27.67
CA TYR A 320 -9.02 -5.31 -27.92
C TYR A 320 -9.99 -4.50 -27.04
N HIS A 321 -11.26 -4.91 -26.91
CA HIS A 321 -12.22 -4.21 -26.04
C HIS A 321 -11.79 -4.19 -24.57
N TYR A 322 -11.25 -5.31 -24.07
CA TYR A 322 -10.75 -5.40 -22.72
C TYR A 322 -9.47 -4.58 -22.52
N GLN A 323 -8.55 -4.60 -23.50
CA GLN A 323 -7.34 -3.78 -23.49
C GLN A 323 -7.69 -2.28 -23.42
N TRP A 324 -8.67 -1.82 -24.19
CA TRP A 324 -9.17 -0.44 -24.12
C TRP A 324 -9.73 -0.11 -22.73
N ARG A 325 -10.62 -0.95 -22.21
CA ARG A 325 -11.23 -0.73 -20.89
C ARG A 325 -10.15 -0.70 -19.80
N LEU A 326 -9.23 -1.65 -19.82
CA LEU A 326 -8.12 -1.70 -18.86
C LEU A 326 -7.22 -0.47 -19.00
N TRP A 327 -6.93 -0.02 -20.22
CA TRP A 327 -6.17 1.20 -20.47
C TRP A 327 -6.84 2.42 -19.82
N LEU A 328 -8.16 2.54 -19.89
CA LEU A 328 -8.89 3.64 -19.27
C LEU A 328 -8.80 3.57 -17.72
N GLU A 329 -9.04 2.38 -17.15
CA GLU A 329 -8.94 2.13 -15.70
C GLU A 329 -7.52 2.40 -15.18
N GLU A 330 -6.49 1.94 -15.88
CA GLU A 330 -5.09 2.15 -15.55
C GLU A 330 -4.65 3.60 -15.74
N THR A 331 -5.16 4.31 -16.76
CA THR A 331 -4.87 5.73 -16.98
C THR A 331 -5.46 6.60 -15.88
N GLN A 332 -6.70 6.32 -15.45
CA GLN A 332 -7.30 6.97 -14.29
C GLN A 332 -6.52 6.70 -13.00
N LEU A 333 -6.09 5.44 -12.79
CA LEU A 333 -5.30 5.08 -11.62
C LEU A 333 -3.92 5.74 -11.62
N ARG A 334 -3.23 5.74 -12.76
CA ARG A 334 -1.92 6.39 -12.95
C ARG A 334 -2.01 7.89 -12.66
N LEU A 335 -3.03 8.57 -13.18
CA LEU A 335 -3.27 9.98 -12.91
C LEU A 335 -3.45 10.22 -11.40
N GLY A 336 -4.32 9.45 -10.74
CA GLY A 336 -4.55 9.57 -9.30
C GLY A 336 -3.27 9.36 -8.48
N VAL A 337 -2.50 8.32 -8.79
CA VAL A 337 -1.23 8.01 -8.11
C VAL A 337 -0.21 9.12 -8.28
N LEU A 338 -0.01 9.64 -9.50
CA LEU A 338 0.95 10.71 -9.75
C LEU A 338 0.56 11.99 -9.00
N LEU A 339 -0.74 12.31 -8.94
CA LEU A 339 -1.24 13.45 -8.16
C LEU A 339 -1.06 13.26 -6.65
N ASP A 340 -1.29 12.05 -6.13
CA ASP A 340 -1.08 11.74 -4.72
C ASP A 340 0.41 11.84 -4.33
N LEU A 341 1.32 11.37 -5.19
CA LEU A 341 2.76 11.51 -5.01
C LEU A 341 3.17 12.98 -5.03
N LEU A 342 2.74 13.75 -6.03
CA LEU A 342 3.01 15.20 -6.11
C LEU A 342 2.50 15.93 -4.87
N ARG A 343 1.28 15.62 -4.41
CA ARG A 343 0.69 16.23 -3.21
C ARG A 343 1.53 15.93 -1.97
N ALA A 344 1.89 14.67 -1.74
CA ALA A 344 2.70 14.27 -0.59
C ALA A 344 4.05 15.00 -0.57
N MET A 345 4.68 15.16 -1.75
CA MET A 345 5.94 15.88 -1.88
C MET A 345 5.78 17.40 -1.68
N ILE A 346 4.72 18.01 -2.21
CA ILE A 346 4.42 19.43 -1.96
C ILE A 346 4.23 19.67 -0.46
N GLN A 347 3.45 18.82 0.21
CA GLN A 347 3.22 18.91 1.65
C GLN A 347 4.53 18.82 2.44
N LYS A 348 5.40 17.85 2.10
CA LYS A 348 6.74 17.72 2.68
C LYS A 348 7.52 19.04 2.56
N ASN A 349 7.63 19.58 1.34
CA ASN A 349 8.43 20.79 1.09
C ASN A 349 7.85 22.06 1.72
N CYS A 350 6.51 22.20 1.77
CA CYS A 350 5.86 23.32 2.44
C CYS A 350 6.02 23.26 3.97
N SER A 351 6.17 22.07 4.54
CA SER A 351 6.38 21.88 5.98
C SER A 351 7.85 22.06 6.40
N SER A 352 8.81 21.77 5.51
CA SER A 352 10.24 21.95 5.76
C SER A 352 10.68 23.38 5.40
N GLN A 353 10.85 24.26 6.39
CA GLN A 353 11.48 25.56 6.18
C GLN A 353 12.96 25.36 5.79
N GLY A 354 13.28 25.43 4.49
CA GLY A 354 14.67 25.42 3.99
C GLY A 354 15.08 24.25 3.08
N GLY A 355 14.15 23.41 2.62
CA GLY A 355 14.45 22.33 1.68
C GLY A 355 14.81 22.82 0.27
N ALA A 356 15.73 22.12 -0.40
CA ALA A 356 16.01 22.33 -1.82
C ALA A 356 14.73 22.14 -2.65
N ALA A 357 14.57 22.93 -3.71
CA ALA A 357 13.44 22.77 -4.62
C ALA A 357 13.45 21.32 -5.15
N PRO A 358 12.35 20.59 -4.98
CA PRO A 358 12.32 19.19 -5.34
C PRO A 358 12.42 19.01 -6.86
N ASP A 359 13.22 18.03 -7.28
CA ASP A 359 13.34 17.64 -8.68
C ASP A 359 12.29 16.56 -9.00
N PHE A 360 11.35 16.88 -9.87
CA PHE A 360 10.20 16.03 -10.22
C PHE A 360 10.14 15.72 -11.71
N VAL A 361 11.29 15.65 -12.36
CA VAL A 361 11.38 15.49 -13.81
C VAL A 361 10.56 14.28 -14.28
N HIS A 362 10.68 13.13 -13.62
CA HIS A 362 10.02 11.92 -14.10
C HIS A 362 8.52 11.91 -13.76
N ILE A 363 8.13 12.27 -12.54
CA ILE A 363 6.71 12.34 -12.16
C ILE A 363 5.96 13.35 -13.04
N THR A 364 6.56 14.50 -13.34
CA THR A 364 5.97 15.53 -14.20
C THR A 364 5.87 15.05 -15.65
N ALA A 365 6.91 14.42 -16.18
CA ALA A 365 6.89 13.84 -17.52
C ALA A 365 5.80 12.75 -17.64
N MET A 366 5.72 11.84 -16.67
CA MET A 366 4.67 10.81 -16.63
C MET A 366 3.27 11.40 -16.56
N LEU A 367 3.08 12.49 -15.80
CA LEU A 367 1.79 13.18 -15.72
C LEU A 367 1.43 13.81 -17.07
N GLN A 368 2.39 14.45 -17.73
CA GLN A 368 2.20 15.03 -19.07
C GLN A 368 1.87 13.95 -20.11
N ASP A 369 2.55 12.80 -20.08
CA ASP A 369 2.26 11.66 -20.96
C ASP A 369 0.85 11.09 -20.70
N THR A 370 0.46 10.98 -19.43
CA THR A 370 -0.85 10.47 -19.02
C THR A 370 -1.98 11.41 -19.46
N VAL A 371 -1.78 12.73 -19.29
CA VAL A 371 -2.76 13.74 -19.69
C VAL A 371 -2.85 13.87 -21.21
N SER A 372 -1.71 13.88 -21.90
CA SER A 372 -1.68 13.97 -23.38
C SER A 372 -2.34 12.77 -24.04
N ALA A 373 -2.27 11.58 -23.44
CA ALA A 373 -2.97 10.41 -23.95
C ALA A 373 -4.51 10.52 -23.89
N LEU A 374 -5.05 11.43 -23.06
CA LEU A 374 -6.48 11.75 -23.02
C LEU A 374 -6.86 12.86 -24.03
N THR A 375 -5.88 13.47 -24.69
CA THR A 375 -6.13 14.48 -25.73
C THR A 375 -6.31 13.84 -27.10
N LEU A 376 -7.09 14.49 -27.98
CA LEU A 376 -7.30 14.04 -29.34
C LEU A 376 -5.97 14.00 -30.09
N SER A 377 -5.69 12.89 -30.79
CA SER A 377 -4.48 12.71 -31.59
C SER A 377 -4.88 12.64 -33.06
N GLU A 378 -4.57 13.68 -33.81
CA GLU A 378 -4.93 13.81 -35.24
C GLU A 378 -4.05 12.94 -36.17
N THR A 379 -3.08 12.20 -35.63
CA THR A 379 -2.18 11.34 -36.40
C THR A 379 -2.63 9.89 -36.34
N VAL A 380 -3.37 9.44 -37.35
CA VAL A 380 -3.74 8.02 -37.56
C VAL A 380 -2.61 7.33 -38.33
N HIS A 381 -2.02 6.28 -37.77
CA HIS A 381 -1.02 5.45 -38.44
C HIS A 381 -1.64 4.19 -39.07
N GLN A 382 -1.08 3.70 -40.19
CA GLN A 382 -1.64 2.62 -41.02
C GLN A 382 -1.76 1.23 -40.33
N ASN A 383 -1.30 1.05 -39.10
CA ASN A 383 -1.29 -0.22 -38.35
C ASN A 383 -2.27 -0.26 -37.16
N GLU A 384 -3.20 0.70 -37.06
CA GLU A 384 -4.09 0.84 -35.91
C GLU A 384 -5.39 0.02 -36.06
N TYR A 385 -5.81 -0.67 -34.99
CA TYR A 385 -7.10 -1.37 -34.95
C TYR A 385 -8.19 -0.46 -34.40
N GLU A 386 -9.24 -0.22 -35.19
CA GLU A 386 -10.41 0.57 -34.81
C GLU A 386 -11.39 -0.29 -33.99
N ILE A 387 -11.73 0.17 -32.78
CA ILE A 387 -12.81 -0.44 -32.00
C ILE A 387 -14.13 0.17 -32.50
N PRO A 388 -15.05 -0.63 -33.07
CA PRO A 388 -16.37 -0.11 -33.42
C PRO A 388 -17.10 0.29 -32.14
N LEU A 389 -17.36 1.59 -31.97
CA LEU A 389 -18.33 2.05 -30.99
C LEU A 389 -19.71 1.60 -31.47
N LEU A 390 -20.51 1.02 -30.56
CA LEU A 390 -21.87 0.61 -30.87
C LEU A 390 -22.63 1.81 -31.43
N ASN A 391 -23.13 1.69 -32.67
CA ASN A 391 -24.13 2.59 -33.20
C ASN A 391 -25.39 2.39 -32.36
N ASP A 392 -25.83 3.44 -31.66
CA ASP A 392 -27.19 3.51 -31.11
C ASP A 392 -28.24 3.49 -32.23
#